data_AF-A0A821WX78-F1
#
_entry.id   AF-A0A821WX78-F1
#
_cell.length_a   1.000
_cell.length_b   1.000
_cell.length_c   1.000
_cell.angle_alpha   90.00
_cell.angle_beta   90.00
_cell.angle_gamma   90.00
#
_symmetry.space_group_name_H-M   'P 1'
#
loop_
_entity.id
_entity.type
_entity.pdbx_description
1 polymer ?
#
loop_
_entity_poly.entity_id
_entity_poly.type
_entity_poly.pdbx_seq_one_letter_code
_entity_poly.pdbx_strand_id
1 'polypeptide(L)'
;MNSILTRILSYGISKDKLIMSIPTYGLSFILEDNNKYNINDRLLGQGFPGRITHKKGILAAYEICDLIKQENYRKFFDNNTLLFMAHKLNKLIIYDDTERFILNNNIIRNGTIEYKSNIIINNNIAGVLVHYIDMDDYIGLSCNRGQYPITSLVSQIFSLNKSSLQTTTIKNSTQFNNLCSGISQNQLIEDKSDCRYYYLCQLNNSKPISHLQCPQYMTFSTKEKICTYQHSNCSSNGKFNSIIKPIEKSEEFLSRQSNKVFECEKANGIFSDLSDCRQYILCSNKIPFLIKCPLKTKFNSLLNRCNWWSNICP
;
A
#
# COMPACT_ATOMS: atom_id res chain seq x y z
N MET A 1 -23.09 12.98 -0.77
CA MET A 1 -22.46 12.32 0.39
C MET A 1 -21.05 12.88 0.52
N ASN A 2 -20.79 13.74 1.51
CA ASN A 2 -19.48 14.39 1.70
C ASN A 2 -18.51 13.40 2.35
N SER A 3 -17.77 12.65 1.54
CA SER A 3 -16.70 11.74 1.99
C SER A 3 -15.33 12.40 1.87
N ILE A 4 -14.34 11.89 2.61
CA ILE A 4 -12.92 12.29 2.47
C ILE A 4 -12.48 12.18 1.01
N LEU A 5 -12.90 11.11 0.32
CA LEU A 5 -12.62 10.94 -1.10
C LEU A 5 -13.16 12.09 -1.94
N THR A 6 -14.46 12.42 -1.82
CA THR A 6 -15.05 13.52 -2.61
C THR A 6 -14.37 14.86 -2.32
N ARG A 7 -13.92 15.08 -1.08
CA ARG A 7 -13.22 16.31 -0.68
C ARG A 7 -11.80 16.39 -1.23
N ILE A 8 -11.06 15.28 -1.19
CA ILE A 8 -9.72 15.16 -1.78
C ILE A 8 -9.80 15.42 -3.29
N LEU A 9 -10.79 14.82 -3.97
CA LEU A 9 -11.00 15.02 -5.40
C LEU A 9 -11.42 16.46 -5.74
N SER A 10 -12.22 17.12 -4.90
CA SER A 10 -12.60 18.52 -5.12
C SER A 10 -11.43 19.50 -5.05
N TYR A 11 -10.32 19.12 -4.39
CA TYR A 11 -9.09 19.91 -4.38
C TYR A 11 -8.17 19.66 -5.60
N GLY A 12 -8.63 18.89 -6.59
CA GLY A 12 -7.87 18.65 -7.82
C GLY A 12 -6.78 17.59 -7.70
N ILE A 13 -6.80 16.76 -6.66
CA ILE A 13 -5.87 15.64 -6.53
C ILE A 13 -6.11 14.66 -7.68
N SER A 14 -5.05 14.35 -8.43
CA SER A 14 -5.09 13.42 -9.56
C SER A 14 -5.51 12.03 -9.09
N LYS A 15 -6.59 11.51 -9.69
CA LYS A 15 -7.14 10.19 -9.39
C LYS A 15 -6.12 9.07 -9.61
N ASP A 16 -5.30 9.20 -10.65
CA ASP A 16 -4.25 8.24 -11.05
C ASP A 16 -3.04 8.22 -10.11
N LYS A 17 -3.03 9.07 -9.09
CA LYS A 17 -2.02 9.07 -8.01
C LYS A 17 -2.60 8.80 -6.63
N LEU A 18 -3.93 8.78 -6.50
CA LEU A 18 -4.59 8.59 -5.22
C LEU A 18 -4.65 7.09 -4.89
N ILE A 19 -4.26 6.72 -3.68
CA ILE A 19 -4.37 5.34 -3.17
C ILE A 19 -5.22 5.40 -1.91
N MET A 20 -6.33 4.66 -1.88
CA MET A 20 -7.19 4.59 -0.71
C MET A 20 -6.88 3.36 0.13
N SER A 21 -6.90 3.49 1.44
CA SER A 21 -6.61 2.37 2.33
C SER A 21 -7.87 1.62 2.76
N ILE A 22 -7.78 0.30 2.81
CA ILE A 22 -8.75 -0.60 3.44
C ILE A 22 -8.08 -1.23 4.66
N PRO A 23 -8.61 -1.02 5.88
CA PRO A 23 -8.03 -1.59 7.08
C PRO A 23 -8.39 -3.07 7.25
N THR A 24 -7.45 -3.85 7.78
CA THR A 24 -7.63 -5.25 8.24
C THR A 24 -7.73 -5.31 9.76
N TYR A 25 -8.18 -4.21 10.38
CA TYR A 25 -8.39 -4.10 11.81
C TYR A 25 -9.69 -3.34 12.06
N GLY A 26 -10.25 -3.56 13.25
CA GLY A 26 -11.37 -2.80 13.77
C GLY A 26 -10.95 -1.89 14.92
N LEU A 27 -11.85 -0.98 15.26
CA LEU A 27 -11.74 -0.15 16.45
C LEU A 27 -12.59 -0.73 17.57
N SER A 28 -12.04 -0.75 18.77
CA SER A 28 -12.74 -1.20 19.97
C SER A 28 -13.10 -0.01 20.87
N PHE A 29 -14.20 -0.16 21.60
CA PHE A 29 -14.75 0.87 22.47
C PHE A 29 -15.30 0.23 23.76
N ILE A 30 -15.25 0.99 24.85
CA ILE A 30 -15.89 0.65 26.12
C ILE A 30 -17.00 1.68 26.36
N LEU A 31 -18.24 1.21 26.35
CA LEU A 31 -19.45 2.00 26.51
C LEU A 31 -19.73 2.30 27.99
N GLU A 32 -20.35 3.43 28.27
CA GLU A 32 -20.83 3.79 29.61
C GLU A 32 -22.00 2.91 30.06
N ASP A 33 -22.88 2.55 29.12
CA ASP A 33 -24.07 1.75 29.37
C ASP A 33 -23.97 0.41 28.63
N ASN A 34 -24.14 -0.70 29.37
CA ASN A 34 -24.12 -2.06 28.86
C ASN A 34 -25.29 -2.37 27.91
N ASN A 35 -26.30 -1.52 27.81
CA ASN A 35 -27.50 -1.74 26.98
C ASN A 35 -27.54 -0.85 25.73
N LYS A 36 -26.48 -0.08 25.46
CA LYS A 36 -26.43 0.91 24.38
C LYS A 36 -25.26 0.63 23.44
N TYR A 37 -25.54 0.48 22.15
CA TYR A 37 -24.59 0.00 21.13
C TYR A 37 -24.65 0.80 19.82
N ASN A 38 -25.25 1.98 19.87
CA ASN A 38 -25.47 2.82 18.72
C ASN A 38 -24.31 3.80 18.55
N ILE A 39 -24.17 4.26 17.31
CA ILE A 39 -23.30 5.40 17.00
C ILE A 39 -23.75 6.61 17.84
N ASN A 40 -22.78 7.32 18.42
CA ASN A 40 -22.93 8.45 19.35
C ASN A 40 -23.26 8.08 20.82
N ASP A 41 -23.34 6.79 21.17
CA ASP A 41 -23.43 6.41 22.57
C ASP A 41 -22.14 6.75 23.35
N ARG A 42 -22.29 7.05 24.64
CA ARG A 42 -21.21 7.54 25.50
C ARG A 42 -20.18 6.44 25.79
N LEU A 43 -18.91 6.85 25.85
CA LEU A 43 -17.77 5.98 26.09
C LEU A 43 -17.17 6.23 27.48
N LEU A 44 -16.72 5.16 28.16
CA LEU A 44 -15.97 5.26 29.42
C LEU A 44 -14.51 5.67 29.22
N GLY A 45 -13.96 5.49 28.02
CA GLY A 45 -12.58 5.84 27.72
C GLY A 45 -12.04 5.14 26.48
N GLN A 46 -10.74 4.88 26.48
CA GLN A 46 -10.07 4.14 25.40
C GLN A 46 -10.66 2.73 25.26
N GLY A 47 -10.68 2.21 24.04
CA GLY A 47 -11.10 0.83 23.77
C GLY A 47 -10.26 -0.23 24.48
N PHE A 48 -10.75 -1.46 24.47
CA PHE A 48 -10.07 -2.60 25.07
C PHE A 48 -8.99 -3.18 24.13
N PRO A 49 -7.87 -3.70 24.66
CA PRO A 49 -6.82 -4.30 23.84
C PRO A 49 -7.20 -5.72 23.39
N GLY A 50 -6.67 -6.12 22.25
CA GLY A 50 -6.70 -7.51 21.79
C GLY A 50 -5.72 -8.40 22.56
N ARG A 51 -5.93 -9.73 22.48
CA ARG A 51 -5.09 -10.73 23.15
C ARG A 51 -3.69 -10.86 22.53
N ILE A 52 -3.55 -10.50 21.26
CA ILE A 52 -2.32 -10.63 20.47
C ILE A 52 -1.75 -9.24 20.17
N THR A 53 -2.59 -8.30 19.72
CA THR A 53 -2.13 -6.94 19.39
C THR A 53 -1.73 -6.14 20.62
N HIS A 54 -2.30 -6.44 21.79
CA HIS A 54 -2.09 -5.73 23.07
C HIS A 54 -2.30 -4.20 23.02
N LYS A 55 -2.92 -3.69 21.96
CA LYS A 55 -3.08 -2.25 21.71
C LYS A 55 -4.50 -1.83 22.03
N LYS A 56 -4.66 -0.95 23.01
CA LYS A 56 -5.98 -0.39 23.37
C LYS A 56 -6.61 0.31 22.16
N GLY A 57 -7.89 -0.01 21.90
CA GLY A 57 -8.68 0.63 20.84
C GLY A 57 -8.52 0.02 19.45
N ILE A 58 -7.62 -0.94 19.24
CA ILE A 58 -7.38 -1.59 17.94
C ILE A 58 -7.44 -3.10 18.13
N LEU A 59 -8.13 -3.78 17.21
CA LEU A 59 -8.22 -5.24 17.16
C LEU A 59 -7.94 -5.70 15.74
N ALA A 60 -7.04 -6.66 15.55
CA ALA A 60 -6.80 -7.26 14.24
C ALA A 60 -8.03 -8.08 13.77
N ALA A 61 -8.20 -8.28 12.46
CA ALA A 61 -9.34 -9.02 11.91
C ALA A 61 -9.45 -10.44 12.49
N TYR A 62 -8.32 -11.13 12.69
CA TYR A 62 -8.30 -12.45 13.32
C TYR A 62 -8.79 -12.41 14.78
N GLU A 63 -8.42 -11.38 15.56
CA GLU A 63 -8.89 -11.22 16.94
C GLU A 63 -10.40 -10.98 16.98
N ILE A 64 -10.92 -10.17 16.04
CA ILE A 64 -12.36 -9.90 15.94
C ILE A 64 -13.12 -11.19 15.59
N CYS A 65 -12.63 -11.98 14.65
CA CYS A 65 -13.20 -13.28 14.31
C CYS A 65 -13.24 -14.23 15.52
N ASP A 66 -12.15 -14.29 16.30
CA ASP A 66 -12.08 -15.11 17.52
C ASP A 66 -13.07 -14.62 18.59
N LEU A 67 -13.19 -13.30 18.80
CA LEU A 67 -14.18 -12.74 19.73
C LEU A 67 -15.62 -13.07 19.33
N ILE A 68 -15.94 -13.00 18.04
CA ILE A 68 -17.28 -13.32 17.53
C ILE A 68 -17.59 -14.82 17.70
N LYS A 69 -16.66 -15.70 17.33
CA LYS A 69 -16.91 -17.15 17.31
C LYS A 69 -16.73 -17.84 18.66
N GLN A 70 -15.70 -17.44 19.41
CA GLN A 70 -15.26 -18.14 20.61
C GLN A 70 -15.74 -17.43 21.88
N GLU A 71 -15.94 -16.11 21.83
CA GLU A 71 -16.36 -15.31 22.99
C GLU A 71 -17.80 -14.80 22.91
N ASN A 72 -18.63 -15.30 21.99
CA ASN A 72 -20.06 -14.96 21.87
C ASN A 72 -20.33 -13.44 21.71
N TYR A 73 -19.50 -12.72 20.96
CA TYR A 73 -19.85 -11.36 20.56
C TYR A 73 -20.96 -11.40 19.51
N ARG A 74 -22.02 -10.61 19.71
CA ARG A 74 -23.12 -10.52 18.77
C ARG A 74 -22.75 -9.57 17.64
N LYS A 75 -22.63 -10.09 16.43
CA LYS A 75 -22.44 -9.33 15.19
C LYS A 75 -23.77 -8.71 14.74
N PHE A 76 -23.72 -7.48 14.26
CA PHE A 76 -24.84 -6.76 13.65
C PHE A 76 -24.34 -5.75 12.61
N PHE A 77 -25.24 -5.24 11.80
CA PHE A 77 -24.95 -4.25 10.76
C PHE A 77 -25.81 -3.02 10.99
N ASP A 78 -25.20 -1.83 10.98
CA ASP A 78 -25.96 -0.58 11.06
C ASP A 78 -26.26 -0.05 9.65
N ASN A 79 -27.54 0.01 9.32
CA ASN A 79 -28.01 0.46 8.01
C ASN A 79 -27.75 1.95 7.77
N ASN A 80 -27.61 2.76 8.82
CA ASN A 80 -27.41 4.20 8.68
C ASN A 80 -25.95 4.53 8.32
N THR A 81 -24.99 3.92 9.01
CA THR A 81 -23.56 4.14 8.76
C THR A 81 -22.93 3.15 7.79
N LEU A 82 -23.64 2.07 7.45
CA LEU A 82 -23.17 0.98 6.60
C LEU A 82 -21.91 0.29 7.18
N LEU A 83 -21.89 0.10 8.50
CA LEU A 83 -20.77 -0.49 9.24
C LEU A 83 -21.16 -1.82 9.87
N PHE A 84 -20.21 -2.76 9.86
CA PHE A 84 -20.31 -3.94 10.70
C PHE A 84 -19.86 -3.62 12.12
N MET A 85 -20.61 -4.14 13.07
CA MET A 85 -20.35 -4.00 14.48
C MET A 85 -20.51 -5.33 15.20
N ALA A 86 -19.79 -5.48 16.30
CA ALA A 86 -19.92 -6.61 17.20
C ALA A 86 -19.89 -6.13 18.65
N HIS A 87 -20.73 -6.71 19.50
CA HIS A 87 -20.80 -6.27 20.89
C HIS A 87 -20.97 -7.40 21.90
N LYS A 88 -20.52 -7.14 23.13
CA LYS A 88 -20.73 -7.98 24.33
C LYS A 88 -20.61 -7.12 25.59
N LEU A 89 -21.65 -7.06 26.41
CA LEU A 89 -21.71 -6.16 27.59
C LEU A 89 -21.42 -4.71 27.18
N ASN A 90 -20.54 -3.97 27.83
CA ASN A 90 -20.14 -2.62 27.37
C ASN A 90 -19.07 -2.61 26.28
N LYS A 91 -18.67 -3.75 25.71
CA LYS A 91 -17.63 -3.79 24.68
C LYS A 91 -18.26 -3.72 23.30
N LEU A 92 -17.87 -2.70 22.53
CA LEU A 92 -18.29 -2.51 21.15
C LEU A 92 -17.07 -2.56 20.22
N ILE A 93 -17.23 -3.17 19.06
CA ILE A 93 -16.24 -3.26 18.00
C ILE A 93 -16.89 -2.73 16.72
N ILE A 94 -16.20 -1.85 16.01
CA ILE A 94 -16.57 -1.38 14.67
C ILE A 94 -15.47 -1.82 13.71
N TYR A 95 -15.82 -2.54 12.65
CA TYR A 95 -14.82 -3.18 11.80
C TYR A 95 -15.31 -3.36 10.37
N ASP A 96 -14.37 -3.70 9.48
CA ASP A 96 -14.68 -4.09 8.13
C ASP A 96 -14.74 -5.61 7.98
N ASP A 97 -15.72 -6.09 7.21
CA ASP A 97 -15.96 -7.52 7.02
C ASP A 97 -16.11 -7.88 5.55
N THR A 98 -15.68 -9.10 5.21
CA THR A 98 -15.87 -9.71 3.89
C THR A 98 -17.23 -10.39 3.78
N GLU A 99 -17.87 -10.72 4.90
CA GLU A 99 -19.17 -11.37 4.92
C GLU A 99 -20.31 -10.45 4.45
N ARG A 100 -21.22 -11.03 3.66
CA ARG A 100 -22.45 -10.36 3.23
C ARG A 100 -23.43 -10.25 4.39
N PHE A 101 -24.18 -9.17 4.44
CA PHE A 101 -25.29 -9.03 5.39
C PHE A 101 -26.55 -9.65 4.78
N ILE A 102 -27.04 -10.73 5.41
CA ILE A 102 -28.22 -11.49 4.97
C ILE A 102 -29.34 -11.28 5.99
N LEU A 103 -30.53 -10.90 5.51
CA LEU A 103 -31.74 -10.80 6.30
C LEU A 103 -32.85 -11.59 5.59
N ASN A 104 -33.52 -12.50 6.30
CA ASN A 104 -34.60 -13.34 5.75
C ASN A 104 -34.18 -14.07 4.45
N ASN A 105 -32.99 -14.69 4.45
CA ASN A 105 -32.37 -15.37 3.29
C ASN A 105 -32.08 -14.49 2.07
N ASN A 106 -32.23 -13.16 2.17
CA ASN A 106 -31.88 -12.22 1.11
C ASN A 106 -30.57 -11.49 1.44
N ILE A 107 -29.67 -11.41 0.46
CA ILE A 107 -28.48 -10.56 0.57
C ILE A 107 -28.95 -9.11 0.53
N ILE A 108 -28.87 -8.43 1.68
CA ILE A 108 -29.24 -7.02 1.80
C ILE A 108 -28.07 -6.13 1.38
N ARG A 109 -26.85 -6.54 1.73
CA ARG A 109 -25.60 -5.85 1.38
C ARG A 109 -24.45 -6.83 1.22
N ASN A 110 -23.52 -6.49 0.33
CA ASN A 110 -22.21 -7.12 0.28
C ASN A 110 -21.39 -6.72 1.51
N GLY A 111 -20.29 -7.43 1.77
CA GLY A 111 -19.36 -7.07 2.84
C GLY A 111 -18.83 -5.65 2.67
N THR A 112 -18.47 -4.97 3.76
CA THR A 112 -17.97 -3.59 3.68
C THR A 112 -16.66 -3.51 2.90
N ILE A 113 -15.84 -4.57 2.93
CA ILE A 113 -14.65 -4.71 2.10
C ILE A 113 -14.98 -4.66 0.60
N GLU A 114 -16.00 -5.41 0.18
CA GLU A 114 -16.46 -5.42 -1.21
C GLU A 114 -17.04 -4.05 -1.60
N TYR A 115 -17.87 -3.47 -0.73
CA TYR A 115 -18.46 -2.14 -0.94
C TYR A 115 -17.39 -1.05 -1.12
N LYS A 116 -16.39 -1.01 -0.22
CA LYS A 116 -15.29 -0.05 -0.27
C LYS A 116 -14.41 -0.27 -1.50
N SER A 117 -14.12 -1.52 -1.86
CA SER A 117 -13.35 -1.85 -3.06
C SER A 117 -14.04 -1.35 -4.33
N ASN A 118 -15.36 -1.54 -4.43
CA ASN A 118 -16.16 -1.03 -5.54
C ASN A 118 -16.23 0.50 -5.58
N ILE A 119 -16.26 1.18 -4.43
CA ILE A 119 -16.15 2.65 -4.39
C ILE A 119 -14.82 3.10 -5.01
N ILE A 120 -13.70 2.45 -4.66
CA ILE A 120 -12.38 2.83 -5.18
C ILE A 120 -12.33 2.65 -6.71
N ILE A 121 -12.77 1.48 -7.19
CA ILE A 121 -12.83 1.14 -8.62
C ILE A 121 -13.72 2.13 -9.38
N ASN A 122 -14.96 2.35 -8.92
CA ASN A 122 -15.93 3.18 -9.64
C ASN A 122 -15.54 4.65 -9.70
N ASN A 123 -14.62 5.09 -8.84
CA ASN A 123 -14.09 6.45 -8.86
C ASN A 123 -12.85 6.61 -9.75
N ASN A 124 -12.35 5.53 -10.38
CA ASN A 124 -11.12 5.47 -11.18
C ASN A 124 -9.88 5.95 -10.41
N ILE A 125 -9.77 5.53 -9.16
CA ILE A 125 -8.63 5.85 -8.28
C ILE A 125 -7.48 4.88 -8.57
N ALA A 126 -6.23 5.36 -8.46
CA ALA A 126 -5.02 4.63 -8.86
C ALA A 126 -4.86 3.25 -8.23
N GLY A 127 -5.33 3.08 -6.99
CA GLY A 127 -5.23 1.80 -6.33
C GLY A 127 -5.73 1.78 -4.89
N VAL A 128 -5.43 0.65 -4.25
CA VAL A 128 -5.81 0.34 -2.88
C VAL A 128 -4.59 -0.07 -2.07
N LEU A 129 -4.55 0.36 -0.81
CA LEU A 129 -3.58 -0.08 0.19
C LEU A 129 -4.30 -0.91 1.25
N VAL A 130 -3.95 -2.19 1.37
CA VAL A 130 -4.45 -3.03 2.49
C VAL A 130 -3.58 -2.77 3.71
N HIS A 131 -4.19 -2.37 4.83
CA HIS A 131 -3.49 -1.91 6.03
C HIS A 131 -3.97 -2.68 7.26
N TYR A 132 -3.18 -3.57 7.86
CA TYR A 132 -1.90 -4.12 7.41
C TYR A 132 -2.02 -5.62 7.16
N ILE A 133 -1.13 -6.16 6.32
CA ILE A 133 -1.20 -7.56 5.88
C ILE A 133 -1.11 -8.56 7.04
N ASP A 134 -0.38 -8.22 8.10
CA ASP A 134 -0.22 -9.02 9.32
C ASP A 134 -1.43 -8.99 10.27
N MET A 135 -2.38 -8.07 10.06
CA MET A 135 -3.62 -8.00 10.83
C MET A 135 -4.82 -8.67 10.14
N ASP A 136 -4.65 -9.10 8.88
CA ASP A 136 -5.58 -10.01 8.22
C ASP A 136 -5.47 -11.42 8.84
N ASP A 137 -6.43 -12.31 8.60
CA ASP A 137 -6.32 -13.71 9.00
C ASP A 137 -5.35 -14.46 8.07
N TYR A 138 -4.05 -14.14 8.21
CA TYR A 138 -2.98 -14.62 7.33
C TYR A 138 -2.75 -16.13 7.44
N ILE A 139 -3.13 -16.76 8.55
CA ILE A 139 -3.05 -18.22 8.75
C ILE A 139 -4.35 -18.90 8.27
N GLY A 140 -5.49 -18.21 8.36
CA GLY A 140 -6.80 -18.70 7.95
C GLY A 140 -7.54 -19.52 9.01
N LEU A 141 -7.13 -19.40 10.29
CA LEU A 141 -7.65 -20.22 11.39
C LEU A 141 -8.75 -19.53 12.21
N SER A 142 -8.75 -18.20 12.28
CA SER A 142 -9.70 -17.47 13.13
C SER A 142 -11.03 -17.25 12.41
N CYS A 143 -10.98 -16.83 11.15
CA CYS A 143 -12.15 -16.46 10.37
C CYS A 143 -12.77 -17.65 9.60
N ASN A 144 -12.08 -18.78 9.43
CA ASN A 144 -12.53 -19.94 8.61
C ASN A 144 -12.89 -19.56 7.17
N ARG A 145 -12.13 -18.62 6.58
CA ARG A 145 -12.36 -18.11 5.21
C ARG A 145 -11.13 -18.26 4.33
N GLY A 146 -10.22 -19.16 4.70
CA GLY A 146 -8.91 -19.30 4.07
C GLY A 146 -7.94 -18.22 4.53
N GLN A 147 -6.72 -18.26 3.97
CA GLN A 147 -5.65 -17.31 4.27
C GLN A 147 -5.94 -15.94 3.63
N TYR A 148 -5.64 -14.87 4.37
CA TYR A 148 -5.78 -13.49 3.94
C TYR A 148 -7.18 -13.16 3.36
N PRO A 149 -8.28 -13.42 4.08
CA PRO A 149 -9.62 -13.29 3.53
C PRO A 149 -9.94 -11.86 3.06
N ILE A 150 -9.44 -10.82 3.73
CA ILE A 150 -9.65 -9.43 3.30
C ILE A 150 -8.79 -9.13 2.08
N THR A 151 -7.48 -9.41 2.15
CA THR A 151 -6.51 -9.07 1.11
C THR A 151 -6.82 -9.80 -0.20
N SER A 152 -7.18 -11.09 -0.12
CA SER A 152 -7.54 -11.91 -1.27
C SER A 152 -8.80 -11.39 -1.98
N LEU A 153 -9.84 -11.00 -1.21
CA LEU A 153 -11.06 -10.42 -1.77
C LEU A 153 -10.79 -9.08 -2.47
N VAL A 154 -9.99 -8.21 -1.85
CA VAL A 154 -9.57 -6.94 -2.47
C VAL A 154 -8.83 -7.21 -3.78
N SER A 155 -7.85 -8.13 -3.78
CA SER A 155 -7.09 -8.51 -4.98
C SER A 155 -7.99 -9.04 -6.09
N GLN A 156 -8.95 -9.90 -5.76
CA GLN A 156 -9.91 -10.47 -6.71
C GLN A 156 -10.75 -9.38 -7.38
N ILE A 157 -11.33 -8.47 -6.59
CA ILE A 157 -12.18 -7.39 -7.11
C ILE A 157 -11.40 -6.48 -8.06
N PHE A 158 -10.17 -6.09 -7.69
CA PHE A 158 -9.32 -5.25 -8.54
C PHE A 158 -8.80 -5.97 -9.78
N SER A 159 -8.64 -7.30 -9.73
CA SER A 159 -8.23 -8.10 -10.89
C SER A 159 -9.35 -8.26 -11.91
N LEU A 160 -10.59 -8.48 -11.45
CA LEU A 160 -11.77 -8.61 -12.33
C LEU A 160 -12.06 -7.33 -13.13
N ASN A 161 -11.80 -6.16 -12.54
CA ASN A 161 -11.98 -4.88 -13.22
C ASN A 161 -10.88 -4.54 -14.24
N LYS A 162 -9.69 -5.16 -14.16
CA LYS A 162 -8.72 -5.07 -15.25
C LYS A 162 -9.20 -5.79 -16.52
N SER A 163 -10.05 -6.80 -16.37
CA SER A 163 -10.62 -7.56 -17.48
C SER A 163 -11.73 -6.81 -18.23
N SER A 164 -12.35 -5.80 -17.61
CA SER A 164 -13.41 -4.96 -18.21
C SER A 164 -12.89 -3.67 -18.86
N LEU A 165 -11.64 -3.28 -18.58
CA LEU A 165 -10.94 -2.25 -19.37
C LEU A 165 -10.48 -2.90 -20.67
N GLN A 166 -11.31 -2.79 -21.71
CA GLN A 166 -10.98 -3.25 -23.06
C GLN A 166 -9.58 -2.77 -23.44
N THR A 167 -8.73 -3.76 -23.68
CA THR A 167 -7.56 -3.71 -24.52
C THR A 167 -7.78 -2.75 -25.68
N THR A 168 -7.22 -1.54 -25.58
CA THR A 168 -6.76 -0.85 -26.78
C THR A 168 -5.80 -1.79 -27.45
N THR A 169 -6.22 -2.31 -28.60
CA THR A 169 -5.47 -3.17 -29.50
C THR A 169 -4.16 -2.50 -29.88
N ILE A 170 -3.14 -2.69 -29.05
CA ILE A 170 -1.76 -2.59 -29.52
C ILE A 170 -1.56 -3.81 -30.40
N LYS A 171 -1.42 -3.54 -31.69
CA LYS A 171 -1.20 -4.49 -32.78
C LYS A 171 -0.47 -5.74 -32.30
N ASN A 172 -1.07 -6.90 -32.55
CA ASN A 172 -0.47 -8.21 -32.47
C ASN A 172 0.95 -8.18 -33.05
N SER A 173 1.96 -8.17 -32.18
CA SER A 173 3.23 -8.81 -32.47
C SER A 173 3.19 -10.18 -31.79
N THR A 174 3.36 -11.22 -32.58
CA THR A 174 3.29 -12.63 -32.24
C THR A 174 4.42 -13.10 -31.29
N GLN A 175 5.02 -12.20 -30.51
CA GLN A 175 6.27 -12.45 -29.79
C GLN A 175 6.13 -12.57 -28.26
N PHE A 176 5.00 -12.17 -27.66
CA PHE A 176 4.84 -12.14 -26.20
C PHE A 176 4.18 -13.39 -25.57
N ASN A 177 3.60 -14.28 -26.38
CA ASN A 177 2.83 -15.42 -25.88
C ASN A 177 3.66 -16.49 -25.13
N ASN A 178 5.00 -16.48 -25.29
CA ASN A 178 5.90 -17.47 -24.70
C ASN A 178 7.04 -16.83 -23.86
N LEU A 179 6.94 -15.56 -23.48
CA LEU A 179 8.03 -14.85 -22.79
C LEU A 179 8.39 -15.48 -21.44
N CYS A 180 7.42 -16.06 -20.75
CA CYS A 180 7.59 -16.71 -19.45
C CYS A 180 7.59 -18.25 -19.55
N SER A 181 7.69 -18.81 -20.76
CA SER A 181 7.73 -20.26 -20.96
C SER A 181 9.08 -20.83 -20.51
N GLY A 182 9.06 -21.89 -19.68
CA GLY A 182 10.27 -22.61 -19.26
C GLY A 182 11.00 -22.03 -18.04
N ILE A 183 10.36 -21.16 -17.27
CA ILE A 183 10.94 -20.61 -16.04
C ILE A 183 10.80 -21.62 -14.89
N SER A 184 11.87 -21.82 -14.11
CA SER A 184 11.88 -22.73 -12.96
C SER A 184 11.41 -22.09 -11.65
N GLN A 185 11.26 -20.77 -11.63
CA GLN A 185 10.75 -19.99 -10.49
C GLN A 185 10.23 -18.62 -10.97
N ASN A 186 9.51 -17.92 -10.09
CA ASN A 186 9.08 -16.55 -10.34
C ASN A 186 10.29 -15.67 -10.60
N GLN A 187 10.24 -14.86 -11.67
CA GLN A 187 11.36 -14.00 -12.02
C GLN A 187 10.93 -12.73 -12.74
N LEU A 188 11.82 -11.74 -12.66
CA LEU A 188 11.72 -10.50 -13.42
C LEU A 188 12.56 -10.61 -14.70
N ILE A 189 11.93 -10.31 -15.85
CA ILE A 189 12.55 -10.38 -17.17
C ILE A 189 12.59 -8.98 -17.78
N GLU A 190 13.71 -8.55 -18.34
CA GLU A 190 13.78 -7.24 -19.00
C GLU A 190 12.84 -7.13 -20.21
N ASP A 191 12.34 -5.93 -20.48
CA ASP A 191 11.81 -5.63 -21.81
C ASP A 191 12.97 -5.28 -22.75
N LYS A 192 13.21 -6.17 -23.72
CA LYS A 192 14.27 -6.00 -24.73
C LYS A 192 14.03 -4.82 -25.68
N SER A 193 12.79 -4.34 -25.78
CA SER A 193 12.42 -3.20 -26.62
C SER A 193 12.53 -1.86 -25.89
N ASP A 194 12.34 -1.83 -24.57
CA ASP A 194 12.45 -0.64 -23.75
C ASP A 194 12.98 -0.95 -22.35
N CYS A 195 14.25 -0.64 -22.11
CA CYS A 195 14.97 -0.91 -20.86
C CYS A 195 14.35 -0.23 -19.63
N ARG A 196 13.41 0.71 -19.81
CA ARG A 196 12.65 1.31 -18.71
C ARG A 196 11.57 0.38 -18.19
N TYR A 197 11.32 -0.73 -18.86
CA TYR A 197 10.27 -1.68 -18.48
C TYR A 197 10.82 -3.09 -18.27
N TYR A 198 10.05 -3.86 -17.51
CA TYR A 198 10.32 -5.26 -17.22
C TYR A 198 9.02 -6.03 -16.98
N TYR A 199 9.09 -7.34 -17.12
CA TYR A 199 7.98 -8.27 -16.99
C TYR A 199 8.09 -9.06 -15.68
N LEU A 200 6.95 -9.26 -15.02
CA LEU A 200 6.82 -10.19 -13.91
C LEU A 200 6.30 -11.54 -14.42
N CYS A 201 7.13 -12.56 -14.36
CA CYS A 201 6.77 -13.93 -14.70
C CYS A 201 6.56 -14.77 -13.43
N GLN A 202 5.49 -15.56 -13.41
CA GLN A 202 5.20 -16.51 -12.34
C GLN A 202 5.29 -17.94 -12.86
N LEU A 203 5.82 -18.83 -12.02
CA LEU A 203 5.90 -20.26 -12.28
C LEU A 203 4.54 -20.81 -12.78
N ASN A 204 4.58 -21.67 -13.80
CA ASN A 204 3.42 -22.26 -14.48
C ASN A 204 2.57 -21.29 -15.31
N ASN A 205 3.03 -20.05 -15.52
CA ASN A 205 2.37 -19.12 -16.44
C ASN A 205 3.29 -18.81 -17.63
N SER A 206 2.86 -19.16 -18.84
CA SER A 206 3.63 -18.91 -20.08
C SER A 206 3.65 -17.44 -20.49
N LYS A 207 2.71 -16.64 -19.95
CA LYS A 207 2.58 -15.21 -20.19
C LYS A 207 2.99 -14.39 -18.96
N PRO A 208 3.56 -13.19 -19.17
CA PRO A 208 3.87 -12.30 -18.07
C PRO A 208 2.58 -11.82 -17.40
N ILE A 209 2.58 -11.78 -16.06
CA ILE A 209 1.46 -11.31 -15.24
C ILE A 209 1.37 -9.79 -15.30
N SER A 210 2.49 -9.11 -15.49
CA SER A 210 2.54 -7.66 -15.56
C SER A 210 3.73 -7.19 -16.38
N HIS A 211 3.55 -6.03 -17.01
CA HIS A 211 4.57 -5.25 -17.69
C HIS A 211 4.69 -3.93 -16.91
N LEU A 212 5.82 -3.71 -16.24
CA LEU A 212 6.01 -2.67 -15.24
C LEU A 212 7.10 -1.71 -15.70
N GLN A 213 6.90 -0.42 -15.42
CA GLN A 213 7.88 0.62 -15.69
C GLN A 213 8.74 0.87 -14.44
N CYS A 214 10.04 1.02 -14.63
CA CYS A 214 10.95 1.49 -13.62
C CYS A 214 10.63 2.93 -13.17
N PRO A 215 10.84 3.28 -11.89
CA PRO A 215 10.69 4.64 -11.40
C PRO A 215 11.57 5.64 -12.16
N GLN A 216 11.07 6.86 -12.31
CA GLN A 216 11.70 8.03 -12.96
C GLN A 216 13.15 7.86 -13.46
N TYR A 217 13.30 7.82 -14.79
CA TYR A 217 14.58 7.79 -15.51
C TYR A 217 15.51 6.60 -15.21
N MET A 218 15.06 5.61 -14.43
CA MET A 218 15.80 4.36 -14.20
C MET A 218 15.58 3.33 -15.31
N THR A 219 16.51 2.38 -15.41
CA THR A 219 16.44 1.22 -16.30
C THR A 219 16.54 -0.08 -15.51
N PHE A 220 15.85 -1.12 -15.96
CA PHE A 220 15.85 -2.42 -15.31
C PHE A 220 17.18 -3.15 -15.53
N SER A 221 17.83 -3.56 -14.45
CA SER A 221 19.07 -4.34 -14.46
C SER A 221 18.75 -5.83 -14.52
N THR A 222 19.12 -6.50 -15.62
CA THR A 222 18.97 -7.96 -15.76
C THR A 222 19.80 -8.75 -14.77
N LYS A 223 20.98 -8.21 -14.41
CA LYS A 223 21.93 -8.83 -13.48
C LYS A 223 21.41 -8.77 -12.05
N GLU A 224 20.96 -7.61 -11.61
CA GLU A 224 20.55 -7.37 -10.22
C GLU A 224 19.05 -7.56 -10.00
N LYS A 225 18.28 -7.70 -11.09
CA LYS A 225 16.81 -7.83 -11.08
C LYS A 225 16.11 -6.65 -10.39
N ILE A 226 16.68 -5.46 -10.48
CA ILE A 226 16.16 -4.22 -9.88
C ILE A 226 16.26 -3.05 -10.88
N CYS A 227 15.48 -1.99 -10.65
CA CYS A 227 15.62 -0.73 -11.40
C CYS A 227 16.81 0.07 -10.86
N THR A 228 17.70 0.50 -11.76
CA THR A 228 18.93 1.23 -11.43
C THR A 228 19.09 2.46 -12.31
N TYR A 229 19.87 3.44 -11.87
CA TYR A 229 20.25 4.61 -12.68
C TYR A 229 21.38 4.30 -13.68
N GLN A 230 21.98 3.11 -13.62
CA GLN A 230 23.13 2.78 -14.47
C GLN A 230 22.66 2.37 -15.87
N HIS A 231 22.83 3.29 -16.81
CA HIS A 231 22.43 3.18 -18.21
C HIS A 231 23.13 2.05 -19.01
N SER A 232 24.19 1.45 -18.48
CA SER A 232 25.09 0.52 -19.21
C SER A 232 24.72 -0.96 -19.13
N ASN A 233 23.69 -1.35 -18.37
CA ASN A 233 23.30 -2.75 -18.19
C ASN A 233 22.08 -3.17 -19.02
N CYS A 234 21.65 -2.36 -19.98
CA CYS A 234 20.64 -2.79 -20.95
C CYS A 234 21.31 -3.59 -22.07
N SER A 235 20.79 -4.80 -22.35
CA SER A 235 21.18 -5.61 -23.51
C SER A 235 20.74 -4.94 -24.81
N SER A 236 21.45 -3.89 -25.21
CA SER A 236 21.45 -3.20 -26.51
C SER A 236 20.40 -3.62 -27.55
N ASN A 237 19.34 -2.80 -27.67
CA ASN A 237 18.62 -2.41 -28.90
C ASN A 237 17.41 -1.49 -28.61
N GLY A 238 17.08 -1.23 -27.34
CA GLY A 238 16.03 -0.28 -26.96
C GLY A 238 16.39 1.17 -27.28
N LYS A 239 15.60 1.80 -28.17
CA LYS A 239 15.78 3.21 -28.58
C LYS A 239 15.42 4.14 -27.40
N PHE A 240 16.41 4.81 -26.82
CA PHE A 240 16.17 5.98 -25.98
C PHE A 240 15.94 7.20 -26.88
N ASN A 241 14.69 7.49 -27.24
CA ASN A 241 14.35 8.76 -27.88
C ASN A 241 14.35 9.86 -26.80
N SER A 242 15.48 10.55 -26.68
CA SER A 242 15.62 11.79 -25.90
C SER A 242 14.89 12.94 -26.61
N ILE A 243 13.59 13.08 -26.40
CA ILE A 243 12.88 14.32 -26.73
C ILE A 243 12.60 15.08 -25.43
N ILE A 244 13.63 15.62 -24.78
CA ILE A 244 13.54 16.86 -24.00
C ILE A 244 14.88 17.60 -24.17
N LYS A 245 14.80 18.86 -24.62
CA LYS A 245 15.94 19.76 -24.88
C LYS A 245 16.78 20.01 -23.61
N PRO A 246 18.10 20.26 -23.75
CA PRO A 246 18.94 20.68 -22.63
C PRO A 246 18.38 21.96 -22.03
N ILE A 247 18.14 21.97 -20.72
CA ILE A 247 18.04 23.22 -19.97
C ILE A 247 19.48 23.72 -19.87
N GLU A 248 19.81 24.71 -20.69
CA GLU A 248 21.06 25.43 -20.62
C GLU A 248 21.21 26.14 -19.26
N LYS A 249 22.43 26.02 -18.72
CA LYS A 249 23.09 26.87 -17.72
C LYS A 249 22.51 26.87 -16.29
N SER A 250 23.16 26.06 -15.46
CA SER A 250 23.82 26.61 -14.26
C SER A 250 25.12 25.83 -13.99
N GLU A 251 26.14 26.13 -14.80
CA GLU A 251 27.54 25.74 -14.58
C GLU A 251 28.21 26.56 -13.46
N GLU A 252 27.44 27.20 -12.59
CA GLU A 252 27.98 28.08 -11.58
C GLU A 252 27.52 27.65 -10.20
N PHE A 253 28.00 26.48 -9.73
CA PHE A 253 28.27 26.23 -8.30
C PHE A 253 29.14 24.99 -8.07
N LEU A 254 30.07 24.68 -8.99
CA LEU A 254 31.19 23.79 -8.72
C LEU A 254 32.44 24.61 -8.41
N SER A 255 32.45 25.26 -7.24
CA SER A 255 33.69 25.59 -6.54
C SER A 255 33.41 25.98 -5.09
N ARG A 256 33.47 24.98 -4.20
CA ARG A 256 34.04 25.06 -2.84
C ARG A 256 33.93 23.69 -2.16
N GLN A 257 34.99 22.90 -2.37
CA GLN A 257 35.58 21.89 -1.47
C GLN A 257 34.64 21.11 -0.52
N SER A 258 34.29 19.86 -0.85
CA SER A 258 35.09 18.66 -0.51
C SER A 258 34.41 17.39 -1.03
N ASN A 259 35.16 16.58 -1.76
CA ASN A 259 34.74 15.26 -2.22
C ASN A 259 34.61 14.31 -1.01
N LYS A 260 33.39 14.01 -0.58
CA LYS A 260 33.08 12.80 0.17
C LYS A 260 31.75 12.23 -0.33
N VAL A 261 31.84 11.14 -1.07
CA VAL A 261 30.70 10.24 -1.29
C VAL A 261 30.36 9.65 0.07
N PHE A 262 29.14 9.84 0.56
CA PHE A 262 28.70 9.28 1.83
C PHE A 262 28.67 7.75 1.72
N GLU A 263 29.38 7.05 2.60
CA GLU A 263 29.44 5.59 2.61
C GLU A 263 28.61 5.04 3.76
N CYS A 264 27.73 4.09 3.45
CA CYS A 264 26.86 3.47 4.44
C CYS A 264 27.65 2.56 5.38
N GLU A 265 27.77 2.97 6.65
CA GLU A 265 28.40 2.18 7.70
C GLU A 265 27.72 0.81 7.88
N LYS A 266 26.39 0.79 7.76
CA LYS A 266 25.54 -0.41 7.92
C LYS A 266 24.80 -0.73 6.63
N ALA A 267 24.41 -2.01 6.48
CA ALA A 267 23.65 -2.46 5.32
C ALA A 267 22.36 -1.64 5.17
N ASN A 268 21.61 -1.46 6.25
CA ASN A 268 20.38 -0.66 6.28
C ASN A 268 20.41 0.35 7.43
N GLY A 269 19.84 1.53 7.25
CA GLY A 269 19.74 2.54 8.30
C GLY A 269 19.37 3.93 7.78
N ILE A 270 19.05 4.85 8.69
CA ILE A 270 18.79 6.25 8.38
C ILE A 270 19.86 7.08 9.10
N PHE A 271 20.48 8.01 8.38
CA PHE A 271 21.61 8.80 8.84
C PHE A 271 21.36 10.28 8.58
N SER A 272 21.90 11.16 9.42
CA SER A 272 21.85 12.60 9.19
C SER A 272 22.71 12.98 8.00
N ASP A 273 22.20 13.89 7.17
CA ASP A 273 23.04 14.61 6.22
C ASP A 273 23.64 15.82 6.92
N LEU A 274 24.95 15.78 7.14
CA LEU A 274 25.70 16.86 7.79
C LEU A 274 25.75 18.15 6.94
N SER A 275 25.41 18.08 5.65
CA SER A 275 25.41 19.22 4.73
C SER A 275 24.07 19.96 4.66
N ASP A 276 22.94 19.28 4.81
CA ASP A 276 21.62 19.90 4.87
C ASP A 276 20.66 19.13 5.78
N CYS A 277 20.30 19.74 6.90
CA CYS A 277 19.38 19.19 7.89
C CYS A 277 17.92 19.05 7.42
N ARG A 278 17.58 19.52 6.21
CA ARG A 278 16.28 19.32 5.57
C ARG A 278 16.24 18.03 4.75
N GLN A 279 17.31 17.24 4.79
CA GLN A 279 17.39 15.94 4.16
C GLN A 279 18.14 14.96 5.07
N TYR A 280 18.02 13.68 4.75
CA TYR A 280 18.66 12.59 5.46
C TYR A 280 19.06 11.50 4.46
N ILE A 281 19.93 10.60 4.89
CA ILE A 281 20.44 9.54 4.04
C ILE A 281 19.84 8.22 4.50
N LEU A 282 19.08 7.56 3.62
CA LEU A 282 18.59 6.22 3.81
C LEU A 282 19.59 5.25 3.16
N CYS A 283 20.21 4.40 3.96
CA CYS A 283 21.01 3.29 3.45
C CYS A 283 20.13 2.06 3.27
N SER A 284 20.23 1.43 2.10
CA SER A 284 19.64 0.13 1.81
C SER A 284 20.65 -0.76 1.10
N ASN A 285 21.01 -1.89 1.71
CA ASN A 285 22.09 -2.78 1.29
C ASN A 285 23.42 -2.05 0.96
N LYS A 286 23.84 -1.14 1.85
CA LYS A 286 25.02 -0.25 1.72
C LYS A 286 24.95 0.82 0.62
N ILE A 287 23.80 0.99 -0.03
CA ILE A 287 23.59 2.03 -1.03
C ILE A 287 22.92 3.25 -0.36
N PRO A 288 23.53 4.44 -0.41
CA PRO A 288 22.96 5.66 0.17
C PRO A 288 21.92 6.30 -0.76
N PHE A 289 20.76 6.65 -0.21
CA PHE A 289 19.70 7.41 -0.88
C PHE A 289 19.44 8.71 -0.13
N LEU A 290 19.53 9.85 -0.82
CA LEU A 290 19.27 11.15 -0.23
C LEU A 290 17.76 11.47 -0.27
N ILE A 291 17.15 11.66 0.89
CA ILE A 291 15.71 11.88 1.03
C ILE A 291 15.45 13.24 1.66
N LYS A 292 14.61 14.05 1.02
CA LYS A 292 14.19 15.36 1.55
C LYS A 292 13.06 15.21 2.57
N CYS A 293 13.18 15.92 3.67
CA CYS A 293 12.12 16.04 4.65
C CYS A 293 10.90 16.81 4.07
N PRO A 294 9.68 16.53 4.56
CA PRO A 294 8.50 17.33 4.25
C PRO A 294 8.71 18.82 4.55
N LEU A 295 8.01 19.68 3.80
CA LEU A 295 8.18 21.15 3.87
C LEU A 295 8.17 21.67 5.32
N LYS A 296 9.18 22.48 5.66
CA LYS A 296 9.40 23.11 6.98
C LYS A 296 9.78 22.17 8.13
N THR A 297 10.00 20.88 7.87
CA THR A 297 10.55 19.95 8.87
C THR A 297 12.04 19.75 8.68
N LYS A 298 12.75 19.42 9.75
CA LYS A 298 14.18 19.07 9.73
C LYS A 298 14.36 17.66 10.24
N PHE A 299 15.38 16.96 9.75
CA PHE A 299 15.71 15.63 10.21
C PHE A 299 16.25 15.70 11.64
N ASN A 300 15.73 14.82 12.49
CA ASN A 300 16.16 14.65 13.87
C ASN A 300 16.85 13.29 14.00
N SER A 301 18.18 13.31 14.16
CA SER A 301 19.03 12.11 14.24
C SER A 301 18.75 11.25 15.48
N LEU A 302 18.23 11.82 16.57
CA LEU A 302 17.83 11.07 17.76
C LEU A 302 16.54 10.26 17.55
N LEU A 303 15.63 10.79 16.73
CA LEU A 303 14.33 10.17 16.47
C LEU A 303 14.26 9.44 15.11
N ASN A 304 15.32 9.52 14.30
CA ASN A 304 15.39 9.03 12.94
C ASN A 304 14.18 9.44 12.07
N ARG A 305 13.71 10.68 12.22
CA ARG A 305 12.56 11.20 11.48
C ARG A 305 12.59 12.72 11.32
N CYS A 306 11.85 13.22 10.35
CA CYS A 306 11.64 14.65 10.17
C CYS A 306 10.60 15.18 11.17
N ASN A 307 10.90 16.28 11.87
CA ASN A 307 9.95 16.94 12.78
C ASN A 307 10.10 18.48 12.78
N TRP A 308 9.18 19.16 13.49
CA TRP A 308 9.06 20.63 13.51
C TRP A 308 9.92 21.32 14.58
N TRP A 309 10.34 20.60 15.62
CA TRP A 309 11.09 21.16 16.75
C TRP A 309 12.57 20.81 16.61
N SER A 310 13.36 21.68 15.98
CA SER A 310 14.78 21.44 15.78
C SER A 310 15.63 22.05 16.90
N ASN A 311 16.25 21.18 17.70
CA ASN A 311 17.61 21.33 18.19
C ASN A 311 18.20 19.90 18.27
N ILE A 312 19.24 19.49 17.54
CA ILE A 312 20.01 20.11 16.46
C ILE A 312 20.43 18.96 15.53
N CYS A 313 20.55 19.24 14.24
CA CYS A 313 21.26 18.38 13.30
C CYS A 313 22.74 18.77 13.37
N PRO A 314 23.51 17.96 14.12
CA PRO A 314 24.48 17.02 13.56
C PRO A 314 23.90 15.60 13.44
#